data_AF-A0A1G9JYH0-F1
#
_entry.id   AF-A0A1G9JYH0-F1
#
_cell.length_a   1.000
_cell.length_b   1.000
_cell.length_c   1.000
_cell.angle_alpha   90.00
_cell.angle_beta   90.00
_cell.angle_gamma   90.00
#
_symmetry.space_group_name_H-M   'P 1'
#
loop_
_entity.id
_entity.type
_entity.pdbx_description
1 polymer ?
#
loop_
_entity_poly.entity_id
_entity_poly.type
_entity_poly.pdbx_seq_one_letter_code
_entity_poly.pdbx_strand_id
1 'polypeptide(L)'
;MQKLEFLASLTANPVVAAVVIVAGAVAGGVVTLRAYDDIVTVEVGPAVTISRSGTARTFAREAVHAVFVDGNHLVLLGARTEELAREKTDHVPARLREAFTAKGYPWLDDDPHRDAFQRWADGMPGLDGHAQALLRARQDALKAKDAADAGELRTELAKHGVVVRDVEARQYWRTVL
;
A
#
# COMPACT_ATOMS: atom_id res chain seq x y z
N MET A 1 -12.99 -27.37 32.86
CA MET A 1 -11.80 -28.23 33.10
C MET A 1 -11.36 -29.02 31.87
N GLN A 2 -12.27 -29.47 31.00
CA GLN A 2 -11.99 -30.27 29.78
C GLN A 2 -11.06 -29.62 28.70
N LYS A 3 -10.97 -28.28 28.63
CA LYS A 3 -10.07 -27.59 27.67
C LYS A 3 -8.58 -27.66 28.06
N LEU A 4 -8.26 -27.78 29.35
CA LEU A 4 -6.85 -27.82 29.80
C LEU A 4 -6.20 -29.19 29.57
N GLU A 5 -6.97 -30.28 29.69
CA GLU A 5 -6.46 -31.64 29.45
C GLU A 5 -6.14 -31.89 27.95
N PHE A 6 -6.89 -31.26 27.05
CA PHE A 6 -6.67 -31.38 25.61
C PHE A 6 -5.34 -30.73 25.16
N LEU A 7 -4.97 -29.59 25.75
CA LEU A 7 -3.69 -28.93 25.45
C LEU A 7 -2.50 -29.73 25.98
N ALA A 8 -2.64 -30.35 27.16
CA ALA A 8 -1.60 -31.20 27.74
C ALA A 8 -1.38 -32.51 26.94
N SER A 9 -2.44 -33.09 26.36
CA SER A 9 -2.31 -34.29 25.52
C SER A 9 -1.69 -33.99 24.15
N LEU A 10 -1.88 -32.77 23.62
CA LEU A 10 -1.30 -32.37 22.32
C LEU A 10 0.22 -32.19 22.38
N THR A 11 0.79 -31.78 23.52
CA THR A 11 2.24 -31.59 23.68
C THR A 11 2.98 -32.84 24.16
N ALA A 12 2.27 -33.86 24.66
CA ALA A 12 2.87 -35.12 25.11
C ALA A 12 3.34 -36.01 23.96
N ASN A 13 2.84 -35.79 22.73
CA ASN A 13 3.31 -36.48 21.54
C ASN A 13 4.49 -35.70 20.92
N PRO A 14 5.73 -36.27 20.93
CA PRO A 14 6.91 -35.58 20.44
C PRO A 14 6.81 -35.20 18.95
N VAL A 15 6.01 -35.91 18.16
CA VAL A 15 5.76 -35.60 16.75
C VAL A 15 4.90 -34.35 16.60
N VAL A 16 3.85 -34.22 17.42
CA VAL A 16 2.95 -33.05 17.39
C VAL A 16 3.68 -31.81 17.88
N ALA A 17 4.49 -31.93 18.93
CA ALA A 17 5.35 -30.86 19.41
C ALA A 17 6.35 -30.40 18.33
N ALA A 18 7.01 -31.33 17.65
CA ALA A 18 7.94 -31.02 16.56
C ALA A 18 7.25 -30.29 15.39
N VAL A 19 6.05 -30.74 14.98
CA VAL A 19 5.29 -30.10 13.90
C VAL A 19 4.91 -28.67 14.26
N VAL A 20 4.45 -28.41 15.48
CA VAL A 20 4.08 -27.05 15.94
C VAL A 20 5.30 -26.13 16.00
N ILE A 21 6.44 -26.63 16.48
CA ILE A 21 7.69 -25.85 16.53
C ILE A 21 8.18 -25.52 15.12
N VAL A 22 8.18 -26.48 14.20
CA VAL A 22 8.59 -26.26 12.80
C VAL A 22 7.61 -25.30 12.10
N ALA A 23 6.31 -25.48 12.28
CA ALA A 23 5.31 -24.57 11.72
C ALA A 23 5.44 -23.14 12.29
N GLY A 24 5.69 -23.01 13.60
CA GLY A 24 5.95 -21.72 14.25
C GLY A 24 7.25 -21.07 13.77
N ALA A 25 8.31 -21.86 13.56
CA ALA A 25 9.59 -21.38 13.05
C ALA A 25 9.51 -20.98 11.56
N VAL A 26 8.76 -21.73 10.74
CA VAL A 26 8.50 -21.38 9.33
C VAL A 26 7.63 -20.13 9.26
N ALA A 27 6.54 -20.06 10.03
CA ALA A 27 5.68 -18.88 10.08
C ALA A 27 6.43 -17.65 10.60
N GLY A 28 7.19 -17.80 11.69
CA GLY A 28 8.04 -16.74 12.25
C GLY A 28 9.15 -16.30 11.31
N GLY A 29 9.79 -17.25 10.61
CA GLY A 29 10.81 -16.98 9.61
C GLY A 29 10.27 -16.22 8.40
N VAL A 30 9.11 -16.62 7.87
CA VAL A 30 8.42 -15.93 6.76
C VAL A 30 7.98 -14.52 7.14
N VAL A 31 7.61 -14.27 8.40
CA VAL A 31 7.30 -12.93 8.91
C VAL A 31 8.58 -12.09 9.08
N THR A 32 9.65 -12.68 9.59
CA THR A 32 10.93 -11.98 9.85
C THR A 32 11.62 -11.57 8.55
N LEU A 33 11.60 -12.43 7.51
CA LEU A 33 12.16 -12.11 6.20
C LEU A 33 11.42 -10.97 5.48
N ARG A 34 10.18 -10.65 5.86
CA ARG A 34 9.42 -9.51 5.32
C ARG A 34 9.53 -8.24 6.17
N ALA A 35 10.14 -8.30 7.34
CA ALA A 35 10.16 -7.20 8.31
C ALA A 35 11.40 -6.29 8.19
N TYR A 36 12.44 -6.74 7.49
CA TYR A 36 13.73 -6.04 7.45
C TYR A 36 13.93 -5.13 6.24
N ASP A 37 13.13 -5.30 5.20
CA ASP A 37 13.16 -4.41 4.04
C ASP A 37 12.10 -3.33 4.22
N ASP A 38 12.49 -2.08 3.98
CA ASP A 38 11.61 -0.94 3.64
C ASP A 38 11.46 0.18 4.68
N ILE A 39 12.56 0.63 5.30
CA ILE A 39 12.57 1.98 5.84
C ILE A 39 12.35 2.96 4.68
N VAL A 40 11.21 3.65 4.69
CA VAL A 40 10.94 4.72 3.74
C VAL A 40 11.63 5.99 4.23
N THR A 41 12.50 6.55 3.40
CA THR A 41 13.13 7.85 3.66
C THR A 41 12.43 8.89 2.81
N VAL A 42 11.95 9.96 3.45
CA VAL A 42 11.30 11.09 2.78
C VAL A 42 12.16 12.32 3.02
N GLU A 43 12.82 12.79 1.98
CA GLU A 43 13.58 14.04 2.00
C GLU A 43 12.74 15.15 1.39
N VAL A 44 12.43 16.16 2.19
CA VAL A 44 11.63 17.32 1.75
C VAL A 44 12.56 18.53 1.62
N GLY A 45 12.83 18.93 0.38
CA GLY A 45 13.69 20.06 0.04
C GLY A 45 13.11 20.90 -1.10
N PRO A 46 13.95 21.41 -2.02
CA PRO A 46 13.48 22.00 -3.28
C PRO A 46 12.79 21.00 -4.21
N ALA A 47 12.98 19.71 -3.95
CA ALA A 47 12.26 18.58 -4.52
C ALA A 47 11.93 17.60 -3.39
N VAL A 48 10.99 16.69 -3.64
CA VAL A 48 10.69 15.59 -2.71
C VAL A 48 11.39 14.34 -3.21
N THR A 49 12.27 13.75 -2.41
CA THR A 49 12.86 12.45 -2.72
C THR A 49 12.31 11.41 -1.78
N ILE A 50 11.75 10.34 -2.34
CA ILE A 50 11.28 9.18 -1.58
C ILE A 50 12.15 7.99 -1.94
N SER A 51 12.78 7.39 -0.93
CA SER A 51 13.67 6.24 -1.10
C SER A 51 13.15 5.02 -0.33
N ARG A 52 13.16 3.87 -0.99
CA ARG A 52 12.75 2.57 -0.42
C ARG A 52 13.51 1.44 -1.12
N SER A 53 14.03 0.48 -0.36
CA SER A 53 14.72 -0.72 -0.89
C SER A 53 15.82 -0.39 -1.92
N GLY A 54 16.56 0.70 -1.72
CA GLY A 54 17.61 1.15 -2.65
C GLY A 54 17.13 1.86 -3.92
N THR A 55 15.82 1.98 -4.14
CA THR A 55 15.24 2.79 -5.22
C THR A 55 14.85 4.16 -4.69
N ALA A 56 15.30 5.22 -5.35
CA ALA A 56 14.92 6.59 -5.04
C ALA A 56 14.12 7.19 -6.21
N ARG A 57 13.03 7.90 -5.89
CA ARG A 57 12.27 8.71 -6.84
C ARG A 57 12.22 10.14 -6.35
N THR A 58 12.52 11.07 -7.25
CA THR A 58 12.53 12.50 -6.97
C THR A 58 11.45 13.20 -7.76
N PHE A 59 10.67 14.03 -7.08
CA PHE A 59 9.56 14.80 -7.64
C PHE A 59 9.86 16.29 -7.51
N ALA A 60 9.87 16.99 -8.65
CA ALA A 60 10.04 18.44 -8.68
C ALA A 60 8.91 19.12 -7.89
N ARG A 61 9.20 20.26 -7.25
CA ARG A 61 8.23 20.96 -6.40
C ARG A 61 6.95 21.32 -7.15
N GLU A 62 7.09 21.83 -8.36
CA GLU A 62 6.01 22.22 -9.26
C GLU A 62 5.15 21.05 -9.73
N ALA A 63 5.65 19.81 -9.67
CA ALA A 63 4.84 18.64 -9.98
C ALA A 63 3.86 18.33 -8.84
N VAL A 64 4.24 18.60 -7.58
CA VAL A 64 3.48 18.21 -6.39
C VAL A 64 2.39 19.25 -6.07
N HIS A 65 1.15 18.88 -6.34
CA HIS A 65 -0.04 19.73 -6.18
C HIS A 65 -0.83 19.46 -4.90
N ALA A 66 -0.68 18.27 -4.32
CA ALA A 66 -1.20 17.97 -2.98
C ALA A 66 -0.34 16.92 -2.29
N VAL A 67 -0.24 17.02 -0.96
CA VAL A 67 0.41 16.03 -0.10
C VAL A 67 -0.50 15.73 1.07
N PHE A 68 -0.74 14.45 1.34
CA PHE A 68 -1.53 14.03 2.50
C PHE A 68 -1.14 12.62 2.95
N VAL A 69 -1.67 12.21 4.09
CA VAL A 69 -1.59 10.83 4.57
C VAL A 69 -2.96 10.18 4.42
N ASP A 70 -3.01 9.06 3.69
CA ASP A 70 -4.20 8.20 3.59
C ASP A 70 -3.93 6.86 4.30
N GLY A 71 -4.49 6.71 5.49
CA GLY A 71 -4.18 5.60 6.39
C GLY A 71 -2.72 5.63 6.82
N ASN A 72 -1.92 4.66 6.36
CA ASN A 72 -0.47 4.60 6.58
C ASN A 72 0.33 4.84 5.30
N HIS A 73 -0.25 5.55 4.32
CA HIS A 73 0.44 5.90 3.08
C HIS A 73 0.63 7.41 2.97
N LEU A 74 1.85 7.84 2.68
CA LEU A 74 2.13 9.19 2.20
C LEU A 74 1.75 9.24 0.71
N VAL A 75 0.90 10.19 0.35
CA VAL A 75 0.42 10.38 -1.02
C VAL A 75 0.84 11.75 -1.53
N LEU A 76 1.42 11.77 -2.73
CA LEU A 76 1.74 12.98 -3.50
C LEU A 76 0.88 12.96 -4.75
N LEU A 77 0.09 14.02 -4.98
CA LEU A 77 -0.71 14.18 -6.19
C LEU A 77 -0.08 15.17 -7.17
N GLY A 78 -0.26 14.90 -8.45
CA GLY A 78 0.08 15.78 -9.56
C GLY A 78 -1.06 16.74 -9.94
N ALA A 79 -0.80 17.56 -10.96
CA ALA A 79 -1.74 18.58 -11.44
C ALA A 79 -3.06 18.00 -11.96
N ARG A 80 -3.04 16.77 -12.51
CA ARG A 80 -4.21 16.07 -13.04
C ARG A 80 -4.84 15.15 -12.00
N THR A 81 -4.48 15.29 -10.73
CA THR A 81 -4.91 14.42 -9.62
C THR A 81 -4.33 13.01 -9.70
N GLU A 82 -3.36 12.76 -10.57
CA GLU A 82 -2.63 11.49 -10.60
C GLU A 82 -1.81 11.30 -9.32
N GLU A 83 -1.63 10.05 -8.88
CA GLU A 83 -0.67 9.76 -7.83
C GLU A 83 0.75 9.78 -8.40
N LEU A 84 1.54 10.77 -7.99
CA LEU A 84 2.99 10.79 -8.26
C LEU A 84 3.70 9.75 -7.39
N ALA A 85 3.25 9.62 -6.14
CA ALA A 85 3.71 8.59 -5.22
C ALA A 85 2.59 8.22 -4.24
N ARG A 86 2.55 6.93 -3.88
CA ARG A 86 1.83 6.41 -2.73
C ARG A 86 2.73 5.41 -2.03
N GLU A 87 3.38 5.87 -0.96
CA GLU A 87 4.32 5.03 -0.23
C GLU A 87 3.84 4.74 1.17
N LYS A 88 3.89 3.46 1.54
CA LYS A 88 3.67 3.04 2.91
C LYS A 88 4.72 3.72 3.79
N THR A 89 4.27 4.33 4.87
CA THR A 89 5.10 5.10 5.76
C THR A 89 4.75 4.77 7.21
N ASP A 90 5.77 4.59 8.02
CA ASP A 90 5.65 4.48 9.48
C ASP A 90 5.97 5.83 10.16
N HIS A 91 6.20 6.90 9.37
CA HIS A 91 6.40 8.25 9.91
C HIS A 91 5.12 8.80 10.53
N VAL A 92 5.26 9.50 11.65
CA VAL A 92 4.14 10.18 12.32
C VAL A 92 3.58 11.27 11.39
N PRO A 93 2.26 11.29 11.09
CA PRO A 93 1.68 12.25 10.15
C PRO A 93 1.96 13.72 10.48
N ALA A 94 2.04 14.07 11.77
CA ALA A 94 2.38 15.42 12.21
C ALA A 94 3.80 15.85 11.79
N ARG A 95 4.78 14.94 11.82
CA ARG A 95 6.16 15.22 11.37
C ARG A 95 6.23 15.40 9.86
N LEU A 96 5.49 14.59 9.11
CA LEU A 96 5.38 14.77 7.66
C LEU A 96 4.74 16.13 7.35
N ARG A 97 3.61 16.46 8.00
CA ARG A 97 2.95 17.77 7.85
C ARG A 97 3.94 18.92 8.08
N GLU A 98 4.65 18.90 9.19
CA GLU A 98 5.64 19.93 9.52
C GLU A 98 6.74 20.03 8.44
N ALA A 99 7.31 18.91 8.01
CA ALA A 99 8.37 18.89 6.99
C ALA A 99 7.90 19.45 5.63
N PHE A 100 6.72 19.04 5.16
CA PHE A 100 6.15 19.51 3.90
C PHE A 100 5.73 20.98 3.96
N THR A 101 5.04 21.40 5.01
CA THR A 101 4.59 22.79 5.17
C THR A 101 5.75 23.77 5.37
N ALA A 102 6.81 23.38 6.09
CA ALA A 102 8.03 24.17 6.24
C ALA A 102 8.77 24.42 4.91
N LYS A 103 8.52 23.58 3.90
CA LYS A 103 9.05 23.72 2.52
C LYS A 103 8.03 24.28 1.54
N GLY A 104 6.85 24.70 2.04
CA GLY A 104 5.80 25.32 1.24
C GLY A 104 5.13 24.37 0.25
N TYR A 105 5.05 23.07 0.57
CA TYR A 105 4.22 22.12 -0.16
C TYR A 105 2.76 22.21 0.28
N PRO A 106 1.80 21.98 -0.63
CA PRO A 106 0.37 22.01 -0.34
C PRO A 106 -0.06 20.77 0.45
N TRP A 107 0.03 20.85 1.78
CA TRP A 107 -0.46 19.80 2.66
C TRP A 107 -1.98 19.84 2.81
N LEU A 108 -2.63 18.68 2.70
CA LEU A 108 -4.06 18.49 2.95
C LEU A 108 -4.29 17.54 4.12
N ASP A 109 -5.40 17.71 4.82
CA ASP A 109 -5.75 16.86 5.98
C ASP A 109 -6.24 15.47 5.56
N ASP A 110 -6.79 15.34 4.35
CA ASP A 110 -7.28 14.08 3.79
C ASP A 110 -7.23 14.12 2.24
N ASP A 111 -7.51 12.98 1.62
CA ASP A 111 -7.65 12.81 0.18
C ASP A 111 -8.81 13.67 -0.38
N PRO A 112 -8.53 14.70 -1.20
CA PRO A 112 -9.55 15.58 -1.75
C PRO A 112 -10.46 14.87 -2.78
N HIS A 113 -10.07 13.68 -3.26
CA HIS A 113 -10.82 12.88 -4.22
C HIS A 113 -11.44 11.63 -3.61
N ARG A 114 -11.50 11.54 -2.28
CA ARG A 114 -12.08 10.41 -1.53
C ARG A 114 -13.45 9.98 -2.08
N ASP A 115 -14.33 10.94 -2.33
CA ASP A 115 -15.71 10.68 -2.76
C ASP A 115 -15.85 10.34 -4.24
N ALA A 116 -14.79 10.52 -5.03
CA ALA A 116 -14.76 10.12 -6.45
C ALA A 116 -14.47 8.63 -6.64
N PHE A 117 -13.98 7.94 -5.59
CA PHE A 117 -13.67 6.52 -5.66
C PHE A 117 -14.94 5.67 -5.71
N GLN A 118 -15.02 4.81 -6.72
CA GLN A 118 -16.11 3.86 -6.90
C GLN A 118 -15.60 2.44 -6.72
N ARG A 119 -16.41 1.59 -6.11
CA ARG A 119 -16.05 0.18 -5.95
C ARG A 119 -15.94 -0.47 -7.31
N TRP A 120 -14.82 -1.15 -7.58
CA TRP A 120 -14.71 -1.94 -8.78
C TRP A 120 -15.54 -3.23 -8.68
N ALA A 121 -16.25 -3.54 -9.75
CA ALA A 121 -16.88 -4.83 -9.99
C ALA A 121 -16.62 -5.22 -11.44
N ASP A 122 -16.38 -6.51 -11.66
CA ASP A 122 -16.07 -7.01 -13.00
C ASP A 122 -17.20 -6.70 -13.99
N GLY A 123 -16.85 -6.17 -15.15
CA GLY A 123 -17.79 -5.80 -16.22
C GLY A 123 -18.55 -4.49 -16.00
N MET A 124 -18.24 -3.70 -14.96
CA MET A 124 -18.85 -2.38 -14.79
C MET A 124 -18.46 -1.42 -15.93
N PRO A 125 -19.35 -0.52 -16.36
CA PRO A 125 -18.99 0.49 -17.37
C PRO A 125 -18.02 1.54 -16.79
N GLY A 126 -17.40 2.33 -17.68
CA GLY A 126 -16.58 3.50 -17.30
C GLY A 126 -15.07 3.34 -17.41
N LEU A 127 -14.58 2.15 -17.79
CA LEU A 127 -13.17 1.87 -18.05
C LEU A 127 -13.01 1.15 -19.39
N ASP A 128 -11.87 1.37 -20.05
CA ASP A 128 -11.52 0.62 -21.26
C ASP A 128 -11.21 -0.86 -20.95
N GLY A 129 -11.17 -1.69 -21.99
CA GLY A 129 -10.93 -3.13 -21.83
C GLY A 129 -9.57 -3.47 -21.23
N HIS A 130 -8.57 -2.60 -21.39
CA HIS A 130 -7.23 -2.82 -20.87
C HIS A 130 -7.19 -2.58 -19.35
N ALA A 131 -7.71 -1.44 -18.90
CA ALA A 131 -7.86 -1.12 -17.49
C ALA A 131 -8.74 -2.15 -16.76
N GLN A 132 -9.80 -2.65 -17.41
CA GLN A 132 -10.61 -3.74 -16.86
C GLN A 132 -9.82 -5.02 -16.65
N ALA A 133 -9.00 -5.42 -17.63
CA ALA A 133 -8.16 -6.61 -17.52
C ALA A 133 -7.12 -6.46 -16.39
N LEU A 134 -6.49 -5.29 -16.28
CA LEU A 134 -5.54 -4.98 -15.21
C LEU A 134 -6.20 -5.02 -13.81
N LEU A 135 -7.40 -4.44 -13.66
CA LEU A 135 -8.14 -4.50 -12.38
C LEU A 135 -8.54 -5.92 -12.02
N ARG A 136 -8.91 -6.77 -13.00
CA ARG A 136 -9.22 -8.17 -12.74
C ARG A 136 -7.99 -8.93 -12.24
N ALA A 137 -6.85 -8.81 -12.93
CA ALA A 137 -5.59 -9.40 -12.48
C ALA A 137 -5.20 -8.90 -11.09
N ARG A 138 -5.33 -7.59 -10.86
CA ARG A 138 -5.04 -6.96 -9.56
C ARG A 138 -5.93 -7.50 -8.45
N GLN A 139 -7.21 -7.75 -8.74
CA GLN A 139 -8.15 -8.32 -7.77
C GLN A 139 -7.68 -9.70 -7.30
N ASP A 140 -7.12 -10.50 -8.20
CA ASP A 140 -6.61 -11.83 -7.89
C ASP A 140 -5.31 -11.76 -7.08
N ALA A 141 -4.41 -10.83 -7.42
CA ALA A 141 -3.23 -10.51 -6.60
C ALA A 141 -3.62 -10.10 -5.16
N LEU A 142 -4.62 -9.22 -5.00
CA LEU A 142 -5.13 -8.80 -3.69
C LEU A 142 -5.70 -9.98 -2.89
N LYS A 143 -6.44 -10.90 -3.53
CA LYS A 143 -6.95 -12.13 -2.88
C LYS A 143 -5.81 -13.06 -2.46
N ALA A 144 -4.78 -13.18 -3.29
CA ALA A 144 -3.58 -13.97 -3.02
C ALA A 144 -2.65 -13.31 -1.99
N LYS A 145 -2.92 -12.05 -1.60
CA LYS A 145 -2.06 -11.20 -0.75
C LYS A 145 -0.67 -10.98 -1.37
N ASP A 146 -0.61 -10.94 -2.70
CA ASP A 146 0.60 -10.60 -3.43
C ASP A 146 0.72 -9.08 -3.61
N ALA A 147 1.39 -8.44 -2.65
CA ALA A 147 1.55 -6.99 -2.65
C ALA A 147 2.49 -6.49 -3.76
N ALA A 148 3.43 -7.31 -4.23
CA ALA A 148 4.37 -6.94 -5.27
C ALA A 148 3.65 -6.88 -6.62
N ASP A 149 2.96 -7.96 -6.98
CA ASP A 149 2.18 -8.03 -8.22
C ASP A 149 1.05 -6.98 -8.25
N ALA A 150 0.36 -6.80 -7.11
CA ALA A 150 -0.57 -5.69 -6.98
C ALA A 150 0.15 -4.35 -7.23
N GLY A 151 1.29 -4.08 -6.59
CA GLY A 151 2.06 -2.85 -6.78
C GLY A 151 2.43 -2.56 -8.25
N GLU A 152 2.85 -3.59 -8.99
CA GLU A 152 3.14 -3.47 -10.43
C GLU A 152 1.88 -3.12 -11.23
N LEU A 153 0.77 -3.84 -11.00
CA LEU A 153 -0.50 -3.57 -11.68
C LEU A 153 -1.07 -2.18 -11.35
N ARG A 154 -0.84 -1.65 -10.14
CA ARG A 154 -1.15 -0.24 -9.79
C ARG A 154 -0.40 0.72 -10.71
N THR A 155 0.88 0.45 -10.94
CA THR A 155 1.75 1.30 -11.76
C THR A 155 1.29 1.29 -13.22
N GLU A 156 0.91 0.13 -13.76
CA GLU A 156 0.31 0.04 -15.09
C GLU A 156 -1.03 0.79 -15.17
N LEU A 157 -1.93 0.61 -14.20
CA LEU A 157 -3.20 1.33 -14.14
C LEU A 157 -3.02 2.87 -14.14
N ALA A 158 -1.99 3.36 -13.43
CA ALA A 158 -1.68 4.79 -13.42
C ALA A 158 -1.30 5.33 -14.82
N LYS A 159 -0.64 4.52 -15.67
CA LYS A 159 -0.34 4.90 -17.06
C LYS A 159 -1.60 5.04 -17.91
N HIS A 160 -2.67 4.35 -17.53
CA HIS A 160 -4.00 4.46 -18.14
C HIS A 160 -4.90 5.50 -17.45
N GLY A 161 -4.34 6.33 -16.57
CA GLY A 161 -5.10 7.38 -15.88
C GLY A 161 -6.07 6.84 -14.83
N VAL A 162 -5.85 5.62 -14.34
CA VAL A 162 -6.67 4.99 -13.31
C VAL A 162 -5.92 5.00 -11.98
N VAL A 163 -6.51 5.61 -10.97
CA VAL A 163 -6.01 5.58 -9.59
C VAL A 163 -6.83 4.58 -8.80
N VAL A 164 -6.15 3.68 -8.08
CA VAL A 164 -6.79 2.63 -7.28
C VAL A 164 -6.61 2.86 -5.79
N ARG A 165 -7.62 2.51 -5.01
CA ARG A 165 -7.60 2.56 -3.55
C ARG A 165 -8.12 1.25 -3.00
N ASP A 166 -7.41 0.68 -2.04
CA ASP A 166 -7.77 -0.61 -1.47
C ASP A 166 -8.43 -0.40 -0.10
N VAL A 167 -9.55 -1.08 0.13
CA VAL A 167 -10.21 -1.18 1.44
C VAL A 167 -10.43 -2.65 1.72
N GLU A 168 -9.66 -3.19 2.66
CA GLU A 168 -9.53 -4.65 2.88
C GLU A 168 -9.11 -5.35 1.57
N ALA A 169 -9.86 -6.36 1.13
CA ALA A 169 -9.63 -7.07 -0.13
C ALA A 169 -10.43 -6.49 -1.32
N ARG A 170 -11.04 -5.31 -1.15
CA ARG A 170 -11.84 -4.65 -2.19
C ARG A 170 -11.05 -3.50 -2.78
N GLN A 171 -10.98 -3.43 -4.10
CA GLN A 171 -10.41 -2.28 -4.80
C GLN A 171 -11.50 -1.31 -5.24
N TYR A 172 -11.16 -0.04 -5.14
CA TYR A 172 -11.91 1.10 -5.60
C TYR A 172 -11.06 1.84 -6.63
N TRP A 173 -11.70 2.58 -7.51
CA TRP A 173 -11.01 3.28 -8.57
C TRP A 173 -11.62 4.65 -8.83
N ARG A 174 -10.81 5.55 -9.39
CA ARG A 174 -11.23 6.80 -10.01
C ARG A 174 -10.35 7.05 -11.23
N THR A 175 -10.81 7.90 -12.14
CA THR A 175 -9.95 8.44 -13.19
C THR A 175 -9.21 9.69 -12.70
N VAL A 176 -8.11 10.00 -13.37
CA VAL A 176 -7.50 11.33 -13.32
C VAL A 176 -8.36 12.34 -14.10
N LEU A 177 -8.17 13.64 -13.83
CA LEU A 177 -8.87 14.74 -14.52
C LEU A 177 -8.21 15.10 -15.86
#